data_AF-A0A7Y3ET60-F1
#
_entry.id   AF-A0A7Y3ET60-F1
#
_cell.length_a   1.000
_cell.length_b   1.000
_cell.length_c   1.000
_cell.angle_alpha   90.00
_cell.angle_beta   90.00
_cell.angle_gamma   90.00
#
_symmetry.space_group_name_H-M   'P 1'
#
loop_
_entity.id
_entity.type
_entity.pdbx_description
1 polymer ?
#
loop_
_entity_poly.entity_id
_entity_poly.type
_entity_poly.pdbx_seq_one_letter_code
_entity_poly.pdbx_strand_id
1 'polypeptide(L)'
;MLARSTRSGLVESEHTGAVAVVALDGGVPAVTASHGDIDRPFFFRSAIKPVQAAVSQRLGADLVPERLAFASASHSGHPIHIAYAKAMLAEVGLDESALECPPLRPLRPEADALWRDRGVRRPLPVLHNCSGKHAAMLRACVAQGWPLAGYSHPDHPLQQAMTEEMALVAGTDVGPVGVDGCGVPSFRGSAMTLATIFARVSSLPEYAEVAAAVTRYPSLVAGNLRGDGKLAAWINGPMKVGAQACFGAGVRGTGIGVKAFSGVGEAAVVAMVEAFDQLGLLSDAARSGLAATARPVVLGGGRPVGEMEPGFALERTR
;
A
#
# COMPACT_ATOMS: atom_id res chain seq x y z
N MET A 1 -11.61 -14.60 13.02
CA MET A 1 -10.33 -14.07 13.53
C MET A 1 -9.32 -14.17 12.40
N LEU A 2 -8.52 -13.16 12.11
CA LEU A 2 -7.57 -13.23 10.99
C LEU A 2 -6.31 -14.02 11.35
N ALA A 3 -5.69 -13.69 12.49
CA ALA A 3 -4.47 -14.33 12.95
C ALA A 3 -4.40 -14.34 14.47
N ARG A 4 -3.63 -15.26 15.03
CA ARG A 4 -3.28 -15.28 16.46
C ARG A 4 -1.79 -15.49 16.63
N SER A 5 -1.23 -14.91 17.69
CA SER A 5 0.16 -15.12 18.09
C SER A 5 0.21 -16.01 19.32
N THR A 6 0.99 -17.07 19.24
CA THR A 6 1.22 -18.01 20.34
C THR A 6 2.64 -17.86 20.85
N ARG A 7 2.84 -17.80 22.17
CA ARG A 7 4.14 -17.79 22.83
C ARG A 7 4.16 -18.89 23.90
N SER A 8 5.12 -19.80 23.79
CA SER A 8 5.33 -20.90 24.75
C SER A 8 4.04 -21.70 25.03
N GLY A 9 3.24 -21.94 23.99
CA GLY A 9 1.96 -22.66 24.08
C GLY A 9 0.75 -21.82 24.50
N LEU A 10 0.94 -20.56 24.91
CA LEU A 10 -0.15 -19.64 25.27
C LEU A 10 -0.50 -18.73 24.08
N VAL A 11 -1.80 -18.63 23.74
CA VAL A 11 -2.28 -17.61 22.79
C VAL A 11 -2.20 -16.24 23.49
N GLU A 12 -1.25 -15.42 23.04
CA GLU A 12 -0.93 -14.12 23.65
C GLU A 12 -1.71 -12.97 23.00
N SER A 13 -2.08 -13.10 21.73
CA SER A 13 -2.83 -12.07 21.01
C SER A 13 -3.66 -12.67 19.89
N GLU A 14 -4.86 -12.13 19.70
CA GLU A 14 -5.73 -12.43 18.58
C GLU A 14 -6.01 -11.14 17.78
N HIS A 15 -5.99 -11.26 16.47
CA HIS A 15 -6.20 -10.14 15.56
C HIS A 15 -7.49 -10.39 14.77
N THR A 16 -8.54 -9.66 15.11
CA THR A 16 -9.79 -9.65 14.33
C THR A 16 -9.66 -8.74 13.11
N GLY A 17 -10.51 -8.94 12.12
CA GLY A 17 -10.42 -8.24 10.86
C GLY A 17 -11.38 -8.77 9.82
N ALA A 18 -11.23 -8.26 8.60
CA ALA A 18 -12.03 -8.63 7.46
C ALA A 18 -11.15 -8.93 6.24
N VAL A 19 -11.61 -9.86 5.42
CA VAL A 19 -11.06 -10.18 4.10
C VAL A 19 -12.21 -10.18 3.10
N ALA A 20 -12.06 -9.45 2.00
CA ALA A 20 -12.98 -9.51 0.88
C ALA A 20 -12.22 -9.90 -0.38
N VAL A 21 -12.83 -10.74 -1.20
CA VAL A 21 -12.35 -11.13 -2.53
C VAL A 21 -13.39 -10.71 -3.53
N VAL A 22 -12.99 -9.88 -4.49
CA VAL A 22 -13.87 -9.33 -5.54
C VAL A 22 -13.30 -9.74 -6.88
N ALA A 23 -14.13 -10.31 -7.75
CA ALA A 23 -13.80 -10.51 -9.16
C ALA A 23 -14.62 -9.56 -10.03
N LEU A 24 -14.09 -9.20 -11.19
CA LEU A 24 -14.84 -8.48 -12.21
C LEU A 24 -15.49 -9.48 -13.16
N ASP A 25 -16.83 -9.53 -13.17
CA ASP A 25 -17.61 -10.26 -14.18
C ASP A 25 -18.21 -9.26 -15.17
N GLY A 26 -17.80 -9.32 -16.44
CA GLY A 26 -18.19 -8.31 -17.43
C GLY A 26 -17.84 -6.86 -17.06
N GLY A 27 -16.86 -6.66 -16.16
CA GLY A 27 -16.51 -5.35 -15.61
C GLY A 27 -17.27 -4.94 -14.35
N VAL A 28 -18.25 -5.74 -13.91
CA VAL A 28 -19.03 -5.52 -12.69
C VAL A 28 -18.34 -6.23 -11.51
N PRO A 29 -18.06 -5.54 -10.39
CA PRO A 29 -17.48 -6.17 -9.22
C PRO A 29 -18.48 -7.07 -8.50
N ALA A 30 -18.10 -8.32 -8.26
CA ALA A 30 -18.85 -9.29 -7.48
C ALA A 30 -17.96 -9.88 -6.37
N VAL A 31 -18.47 -9.94 -5.14
CA VAL A 31 -17.77 -10.64 -4.04
C VAL A 31 -17.85 -12.13 -4.31
N THR A 32 -16.69 -12.79 -4.41
CA THR A 32 -16.56 -14.23 -4.67
C THR A 32 -16.19 -15.02 -3.42
N ALA A 33 -15.56 -14.35 -2.43
CA ALA A 33 -15.32 -14.91 -1.12
C ALA A 33 -15.11 -13.81 -0.07
N SER A 34 -15.37 -14.12 1.20
CA SER A 34 -15.15 -13.16 2.29
C SER A 34 -14.88 -13.83 3.65
N HIS A 35 -14.43 -13.02 4.60
CA HIS A 35 -14.39 -13.36 6.02
C HIS A 35 -14.59 -12.09 6.85
N GLY A 36 -15.42 -12.16 7.89
CA GLY A 36 -15.67 -11.06 8.81
C GLY A 36 -16.54 -9.93 8.22
N ASP A 37 -16.60 -8.81 8.93
CA ASP A 37 -17.37 -7.63 8.52
C ASP A 37 -16.64 -6.85 7.41
N ILE A 38 -16.91 -7.21 6.16
CA ILE A 38 -16.27 -6.64 4.98
C ILE A 38 -16.75 -5.24 4.61
N ASP A 39 -17.82 -4.75 5.23
CA ASP A 39 -18.45 -3.46 4.99
C ASP A 39 -18.08 -2.41 6.04
N ARG A 40 -17.48 -2.84 7.17
CA ARG A 40 -17.00 -1.94 8.21
C ARG A 40 -16.08 -0.86 7.65
N PRO A 41 -16.40 0.44 7.85
CA PRO A 41 -15.63 1.51 7.28
C PRO A 41 -14.27 1.69 7.97
N PHE A 42 -13.25 1.99 7.17
CA PHE A 42 -11.93 2.44 7.61
C PHE A 42 -11.31 3.35 6.56
N PHE A 43 -10.26 4.08 6.95
CA PHE A 43 -9.45 4.85 6.00
C PHE A 43 -8.46 3.93 5.29
N PHE A 44 -8.37 4.00 3.96
CA PHE A 44 -7.44 3.17 3.19
C PHE A 44 -5.97 3.47 3.49
N ARG A 45 -5.69 4.67 4.01
CA ARG A 45 -4.32 5.17 4.26
C ARG A 45 -3.49 5.02 2.99
N SER A 46 -2.21 4.67 3.14
CA SER A 46 -1.30 4.46 2.02
C SER A 46 -1.59 3.24 1.13
N ALA A 47 -2.65 2.46 1.36
CA ALA A 47 -2.98 1.31 0.50
C ALA A 47 -3.41 1.75 -0.92
N ILE A 48 -3.96 2.96 -1.08
CA ILE A 48 -4.47 3.49 -2.36
C ILE A 48 -3.46 4.32 -3.14
N LYS A 49 -2.18 4.33 -2.74
CA LYS A 49 -1.12 5.06 -3.45
C LYS A 49 -0.98 4.69 -4.93
N PRO A 50 -1.19 3.43 -5.38
CA PRO A 50 -1.21 3.12 -6.81
C PRO A 50 -2.23 3.95 -7.61
N VAL A 51 -3.42 4.19 -7.05
CA VAL A 51 -4.43 5.05 -7.68
C VAL A 51 -3.94 6.51 -7.74
N GLN A 52 -3.40 7.04 -6.63
CA GLN A 52 -2.86 8.40 -6.57
C GLN A 52 -1.69 8.60 -7.56
N ALA A 53 -0.85 7.58 -7.74
CA ALA A 53 0.25 7.58 -8.70
C ALA A 53 -0.26 7.52 -10.14
N ALA A 54 -1.28 6.71 -10.44
CA ALA A 54 -1.92 6.68 -11.76
C ALA A 54 -2.56 8.04 -12.12
N VAL A 55 -3.24 8.69 -11.18
CA VAL A 55 -3.78 10.05 -11.38
C VAL A 55 -2.66 11.02 -11.72
N SER A 56 -1.58 11.03 -10.93
CA SER A 56 -0.43 11.91 -11.17
C SER A 56 0.19 11.66 -12.54
N GLN A 57 0.34 10.40 -12.94
CA GLN A 57 0.87 9.98 -14.24
C GLN A 57 0.01 10.50 -15.39
N ARG A 58 -1.32 10.32 -15.32
CA ARG A 58 -2.26 10.81 -16.36
C ARG A 58 -2.30 12.33 -16.44
N LEU A 59 -2.05 13.02 -15.34
CA LEU A 59 -1.92 14.49 -15.26
C LEU A 59 -0.52 14.99 -15.69
N GLY A 60 0.28 14.16 -16.35
CA GLY A 60 1.54 14.59 -16.95
C GLY A 60 2.73 14.57 -15.98
N ALA A 61 2.69 13.83 -14.87
CA ALA A 61 3.88 13.66 -14.03
C ALA A 61 5.06 13.00 -14.77
N ASP A 62 4.82 12.31 -15.89
CA ASP A 62 5.82 11.73 -16.79
C ASP A 62 6.91 10.94 -16.04
N LEU A 63 6.48 9.86 -15.38
CA LEU A 63 7.35 9.00 -14.59
C LEU A 63 7.70 7.72 -15.36
N VAL A 64 9.00 7.43 -15.41
CA VAL A 64 9.49 6.10 -15.81
C VAL A 64 9.01 5.01 -14.83
N PRO A 65 8.94 3.73 -15.25
CA PRO A 65 8.33 2.66 -14.45
C PRO A 65 8.85 2.54 -13.01
N GLU A 66 10.15 2.67 -12.77
CA GLU A 66 10.76 2.62 -11.44
C GLU A 66 10.24 3.74 -10.52
N ARG A 67 10.07 4.94 -11.07
CA ARG A 67 9.60 6.12 -10.33
C ARG A 67 8.09 6.11 -10.14
N LEU A 68 7.35 5.52 -11.06
CA LEU A 68 5.92 5.27 -10.90
C LEU A 68 5.64 4.26 -9.77
N ALA A 69 6.46 3.19 -9.68
CA ALA A 69 6.44 2.27 -8.55
C ALA A 69 6.83 2.99 -7.23
N PHE A 70 7.87 3.82 -7.27
CA PHE A 70 8.29 4.63 -6.11
C PHE A 70 7.22 5.64 -5.66
N ALA A 71 6.50 6.28 -6.58
CA ALA A 71 5.36 7.16 -6.27
C ALA A 71 4.23 6.40 -5.55
N SER A 72 4.11 5.10 -5.84
CA SER A 72 3.17 4.20 -5.18
C SER A 72 3.67 3.72 -3.80
N ALA A 73 4.91 4.01 -3.41
CA ALA A 73 5.57 3.41 -2.25
C ALA A 73 5.21 4.08 -0.90
N SER A 74 5.40 3.32 0.17
CA SER A 74 5.65 3.88 1.52
C SER A 74 7.09 3.57 1.91
N HIS A 75 8.03 4.32 1.34
CA HIS A 75 9.43 3.91 1.30
C HIS A 75 10.10 3.90 2.68
N SER A 76 11.10 3.03 2.82
CA SER A 76 11.88 2.86 4.04
C SER A 76 12.84 4.02 4.34
N GLY A 77 13.08 4.89 3.36
CA GLY A 77 13.98 6.04 3.50
C GLY A 77 15.45 5.73 3.19
N HIS A 78 15.77 4.58 2.57
CA HIS A 78 17.12 4.33 2.05
C HIS A 78 17.60 5.40 1.06
N PRO A 79 18.92 5.60 0.91
CA PRO A 79 19.50 6.60 0.00
C PRO A 79 18.92 6.63 -1.42
N ILE A 80 18.65 5.47 -2.02
CA ILE A 80 18.06 5.37 -3.36
C ILE A 80 16.67 6.03 -3.45
N HIS A 81 15.83 5.87 -2.43
CA HIS A 81 14.51 6.50 -2.39
C HIS A 81 14.61 8.02 -2.40
N ILE A 82 15.55 8.55 -1.62
CA ILE A 82 15.76 10.00 -1.49
C ILE A 82 16.36 10.56 -2.79
N ALA A 83 17.25 9.80 -3.43
CA ALA A 83 17.77 10.15 -4.75
C ALA A 83 16.65 10.24 -5.79
N TYR A 84 15.70 9.30 -5.82
CA TYR A 84 14.55 9.38 -6.73
C TYR A 84 13.64 10.57 -6.42
N ALA A 85 13.28 10.81 -5.16
CA ALA A 85 12.45 11.97 -4.81
C ALA A 85 13.10 13.29 -5.25
N LYS A 86 14.39 13.48 -4.98
CA LYS A 86 15.13 14.67 -5.41
C LYS A 86 15.22 14.79 -6.94
N ALA A 87 15.51 13.70 -7.64
CA ALA A 87 15.59 13.71 -9.10
C ALA A 87 14.23 14.04 -9.75
N MET A 88 13.15 13.45 -9.23
CA MET A 88 11.79 13.75 -9.69
C MET A 88 11.45 15.24 -9.55
N LEU A 89 11.82 15.87 -8.44
CA LEU A 89 11.61 17.30 -8.23
C LEU A 89 12.51 18.16 -9.14
N ALA A 90 13.80 17.84 -9.22
CA ALA A 90 14.78 18.63 -9.96
C ALA A 90 14.48 18.71 -11.47
N GLU A 91 13.98 17.62 -12.06
CA GLU A 91 13.61 17.56 -13.48
C GLU A 91 12.44 18.50 -13.86
N VAL A 92 11.66 18.96 -12.89
CA VAL A 92 10.61 19.96 -13.09
C VAL A 92 10.95 21.31 -12.43
N GLY A 93 12.24 21.54 -12.15
CA GLY A 93 12.73 22.81 -11.60
C GLY A 93 12.41 23.04 -10.13
N LEU A 94 12.07 21.98 -9.38
CA LEU A 94 11.74 22.04 -7.95
C LEU A 94 12.83 21.42 -7.09
N ASP A 95 12.81 21.75 -5.79
CA ASP A 95 13.61 21.08 -4.78
C ASP A 95 12.74 20.59 -3.61
N GLU A 96 13.38 20.07 -2.56
CA GLU A 96 12.70 19.50 -1.40
C GLU A 96 11.87 20.51 -0.60
N SER A 97 12.08 21.82 -0.78
CA SER A 97 11.29 22.86 -0.11
C SER A 97 9.85 22.93 -0.62
N ALA A 98 9.57 22.38 -1.81
CA ALA A 98 8.21 22.27 -2.35
C ALA A 98 7.39 21.16 -1.66
N LEU A 99 8.02 20.28 -0.88
CA LEU A 99 7.31 19.18 -0.22
C LEU A 99 6.51 19.66 1.00
N GLU A 100 5.20 19.42 0.99
CA GLU A 100 4.29 19.74 2.10
C GLU A 100 4.07 18.58 3.08
N CYS A 101 4.67 17.40 2.82
CA CYS A 101 4.64 16.33 3.81
C CYS A 101 5.48 16.74 5.03
N PRO A 102 5.03 16.42 6.26
CA PRO A 102 5.73 16.82 7.47
C PRO A 102 7.15 16.21 7.51
N PRO A 103 8.11 16.87 8.16
CA PRO A 103 9.43 16.29 8.30
C PRO A 103 9.35 15.01 9.14
N LEU A 104 9.94 13.92 8.64
CA LEU A 104 10.07 12.67 9.39
C LEU A 104 11.49 12.12 9.31
N ARG A 105 11.77 11.13 10.16
CA ARG A 105 12.93 10.25 10.04
C ARG A 105 12.55 9.03 9.18
N PRO A 106 13.52 8.39 8.51
CA PRO A 106 13.32 7.13 7.80
C PRO A 106 12.52 6.12 8.60
N LEU A 107 11.58 5.44 7.94
CA LEU A 107 10.70 4.44 8.55
C LEU A 107 11.48 3.25 9.13
N ARG A 108 12.64 2.93 8.56
CA ARG A 108 13.46 1.77 8.94
C ARG A 108 14.68 2.21 9.76
N PRO A 109 14.94 1.61 10.94
CA PRO A 109 16.09 1.95 11.78
C PRO A 109 17.43 1.87 11.05
N GLU A 110 17.61 0.88 10.18
CA GLU A 110 18.82 0.71 9.37
C GLU A 110 19.02 1.87 8.38
N ALA A 111 17.94 2.37 7.77
CA ALA A 111 18.01 3.56 6.92
C ALA A 111 18.25 4.82 7.75
N ASP A 112 17.63 4.91 8.94
CA ASP A 112 17.83 6.01 9.88
C ASP A 112 19.29 6.16 10.30
N ALA A 113 19.94 5.04 10.65
CA ALA A 113 21.35 4.98 11.02
C ALA A 113 22.25 5.47 9.88
N LEU A 114 22.05 5.00 8.64
CA LEU A 114 22.82 5.46 7.48
C LEU A 114 22.75 6.99 7.30
N TRP A 115 21.58 7.59 7.50
CA TRP A 115 21.44 9.05 7.42
C TRP A 115 22.10 9.78 8.59
N ARG A 116 22.06 9.19 9.79
CA ARG A 116 22.83 9.71 10.93
C ARG A 116 24.32 9.70 10.60
N ASP A 117 24.86 8.60 10.09
CA ASP A 117 26.29 8.52 9.80
C ASP A 117 26.73 9.56 8.76
N ARG A 118 25.81 9.96 7.87
CA ARG A 118 25.99 11.03 6.89
C ARG A 118 25.71 12.45 7.43
N GLY A 119 25.56 12.61 8.75
CA GLY A 119 25.36 13.91 9.39
C GLY A 119 23.92 14.44 9.38
N VAL A 120 22.95 13.71 8.82
CA VAL A 120 21.54 14.13 8.83
C VAL A 120 20.92 13.76 10.18
N ARG A 121 20.83 14.73 11.08
CA ARG A 121 20.33 14.54 12.47
C ARG A 121 18.85 14.90 12.64
N ARG A 122 18.35 15.87 11.89
CA ARG A 122 16.95 16.33 11.96
C ARG A 122 16.03 15.53 11.03
N PRO A 123 14.72 15.47 11.32
CA PRO A 123 13.74 14.99 10.34
C PRO A 123 13.64 15.97 9.16
N LEU A 124 13.32 15.46 7.97
CA LEU A 124 13.20 16.26 6.74
C LEU A 124 11.99 15.80 5.92
N PRO A 125 11.30 16.68 5.18
CA PRO A 125 10.17 16.29 4.32
C PRO A 125 10.54 15.20 3.30
N VAL A 126 11.72 15.29 2.66
CA VAL A 126 12.17 14.27 1.71
C VAL A 126 12.31 12.88 2.34
N LEU A 127 12.60 12.81 3.65
CA LEU A 127 12.75 11.56 4.40
C LEU A 127 11.40 10.96 4.84
N HIS A 128 10.29 11.72 4.72
CA HIS A 128 8.96 11.17 4.94
C HIS A 128 8.71 10.04 3.94
N ASN A 129 8.21 8.91 4.41
CA ASN A 129 7.88 7.73 3.60
C ASN A 129 6.82 7.97 2.49
N CYS A 130 6.31 9.19 2.34
CA CYS A 130 5.36 9.60 1.31
C CYS A 130 5.99 10.57 0.30
N SER A 131 7.25 10.97 0.46
CA SER A 131 7.86 12.01 -0.38
C SER A 131 7.87 11.64 -1.87
N GLY A 132 7.96 10.34 -2.21
CA GLY A 132 7.81 9.87 -3.59
C GLY A 132 6.45 10.19 -4.21
N LYS A 133 5.35 9.97 -3.47
CA LYS A 133 4.00 10.36 -3.92
C LYS A 133 3.89 11.89 -4.06
N HIS A 134 4.42 12.62 -3.09
CA HIS A 134 4.38 14.09 -3.11
C HIS A 134 5.20 14.66 -4.28
N ALA A 135 6.33 14.05 -4.62
CA ALA A 135 7.10 14.43 -5.81
C ALA A 135 6.31 14.18 -7.10
N ALA A 136 5.58 13.06 -7.20
CA ALA A 136 4.70 12.79 -8.35
C ALA A 136 3.55 13.81 -8.45
N MET A 137 2.92 14.14 -7.32
CA MET A 137 1.89 15.16 -7.20
C MET A 137 2.38 16.54 -7.67
N LEU A 138 3.57 16.95 -7.24
CA LEU A 138 4.18 18.22 -7.64
C LEU A 138 4.50 18.27 -9.13
N ARG A 139 5.01 17.17 -9.70
CA ARG A 139 5.24 17.06 -11.16
C ARG A 139 3.94 17.19 -11.94
N ALA A 140 2.86 16.55 -11.48
CA ALA A 140 1.53 16.73 -12.07
C ALA A 140 1.05 18.19 -11.96
N CYS A 141 1.25 18.86 -10.82
CA CYS A 141 0.93 20.29 -10.70
C CYS A 141 1.71 21.15 -11.71
N VAL A 142 3.02 20.90 -11.89
CA VAL A 142 3.84 21.62 -12.88
C VAL A 142 3.29 21.38 -14.30
N ALA A 143 3.02 20.13 -14.68
CA ALA A 143 2.52 19.79 -16.00
C ALA A 143 1.16 20.43 -16.31
N GLN A 144 0.29 20.53 -15.30
CA GLN A 144 -1.04 21.12 -15.42
C GLN A 144 -1.06 22.65 -15.27
N GLY A 145 0.07 23.28 -14.92
CA GLY A 145 0.13 24.71 -14.59
C GLY A 145 -0.66 25.08 -13.32
N TRP A 146 -0.83 24.15 -12.40
CA TRP A 146 -1.55 24.35 -11.14
C TRP A 146 -0.65 24.93 -10.04
N PRO A 147 -1.24 25.55 -8.99
CA PRO A 147 -0.48 26.01 -7.84
C PRO A 147 0.39 24.91 -7.24
N LEU A 148 1.62 25.26 -6.86
CA LEU A 148 2.52 24.36 -6.14
C LEU A 148 2.31 24.43 -4.64
N ALA A 149 1.87 25.58 -4.12
CA ALA A 149 1.50 25.74 -2.73
C ALA A 149 0.06 25.26 -2.52
N GLY A 150 -0.16 24.52 -1.45
CA GLY A 150 -1.45 23.99 -1.06
C GLY A 150 -1.87 22.76 -1.85
N TYR A 151 -0.99 22.09 -2.61
CA TYR A 151 -1.35 20.89 -3.37
C TYR A 151 -1.82 19.74 -2.47
N SER A 152 -1.53 19.79 -1.17
CA SER A 152 -2.02 18.84 -0.18
C SER A 152 -3.44 19.13 0.31
N HIS A 153 -4.00 20.32 0.04
CA HIS A 153 -5.35 20.69 0.51
C HIS A 153 -6.47 20.05 -0.33
N PRO A 154 -7.59 19.64 0.31
CA PRO A 154 -8.72 19.02 -0.40
C PRO A 154 -9.29 19.83 -1.57
N ASP A 155 -9.27 21.17 -1.46
CA ASP A 155 -9.81 22.07 -2.48
C ASP A 155 -8.87 22.31 -3.66
N HIS A 156 -7.63 21.82 -3.58
CA HIS A 156 -6.68 21.95 -4.68
C HIS A 156 -7.11 21.09 -5.88
N PRO A 157 -7.00 21.56 -7.14
CA PRO A 157 -7.42 20.82 -8.33
C PRO A 157 -6.86 19.38 -8.41
N LEU A 158 -5.60 19.21 -7.98
CA LEU A 158 -4.97 17.89 -7.84
C LEU A 158 -5.74 16.95 -6.90
N GLN A 159 -6.12 17.42 -5.71
CA GLN A 159 -6.82 16.57 -4.73
C GLN A 159 -8.27 16.33 -5.13
N GLN A 160 -8.91 17.27 -5.83
CA GLN A 160 -10.21 17.06 -6.45
C GLN A 160 -10.14 15.95 -7.51
N ALA A 161 -9.19 16.00 -8.43
CA ALA A 161 -8.97 14.93 -9.42
C ALA A 161 -8.68 13.57 -8.77
N MET A 162 -7.93 13.54 -7.67
CA MET A 162 -7.73 12.30 -6.91
C MET A 162 -8.99 11.80 -6.20
N THR A 163 -9.83 12.70 -5.71
CA THR A 163 -11.09 12.35 -5.04
C THR A 163 -12.09 11.78 -6.05
N GLU A 164 -12.21 12.41 -7.22
CA GLU A 164 -13.04 11.93 -8.33
C GLU A 164 -12.61 10.54 -8.79
N GLU A 165 -11.30 10.34 -9.02
CA GLU A 165 -10.78 9.04 -9.40
C GLU A 165 -11.05 7.98 -8.32
N MET A 166 -10.86 8.36 -7.05
CA MET A 166 -11.08 7.43 -5.94
C MET A 166 -12.54 7.02 -5.82
N ALA A 167 -13.50 7.92 -6.04
CA ALA A 167 -14.92 7.58 -6.07
C ALA A 167 -15.23 6.65 -7.27
N LEU A 168 -14.67 6.95 -8.45
CA LEU A 168 -14.86 6.16 -9.67
C LEU A 168 -14.32 4.73 -9.50
N VAL A 169 -13.08 4.58 -9.06
CA VAL A 169 -12.42 3.28 -8.90
C VAL A 169 -12.95 2.49 -7.72
N ALA A 170 -13.42 3.15 -6.65
CA ALA A 170 -14.13 2.50 -5.56
C ALA A 170 -15.53 2.04 -5.97
N GLY A 171 -16.18 2.76 -6.89
CA GLY A 171 -17.59 2.53 -7.26
C GLY A 171 -18.58 2.92 -6.16
N THR A 172 -18.14 3.73 -5.19
CA THR A 172 -18.94 4.19 -4.04
C THR A 172 -18.40 5.53 -3.54
N ASP A 173 -19.14 6.19 -2.65
CA ASP A 173 -18.67 7.39 -1.96
C ASP A 173 -17.46 7.05 -1.05
N VAL A 174 -16.41 7.86 -1.17
CA VAL A 174 -15.16 7.73 -0.41
C VAL A 174 -15.00 8.82 0.67
N GLY A 175 -15.98 9.72 0.79
CA GLY A 175 -16.07 10.72 1.86
C GLY A 175 -16.75 10.18 3.12
N PRO A 176 -16.68 10.87 4.29
CA PRO A 176 -15.98 12.11 4.49
C PRO A 176 -14.47 11.87 4.44
N VAL A 177 -13.80 12.82 3.80
CA VAL A 177 -12.35 12.79 3.60
C VAL A 177 -11.67 13.16 4.90
N GLY A 178 -10.78 12.30 5.38
CA GLY A 178 -9.90 12.58 6.52
C GLY A 178 -8.59 13.24 6.08
N VAL A 179 -7.70 13.49 7.04
CA VAL A 179 -6.33 13.95 6.79
C VAL A 179 -5.35 12.80 7.08
N ASP A 180 -4.53 12.41 6.10
CA ASP A 180 -3.46 11.41 6.32
C ASP A 180 -2.28 12.04 7.06
N GLY A 181 -1.40 11.21 7.63
CA GLY A 181 -0.21 11.67 8.35
C GLY A 181 0.78 12.43 7.46
N CYS A 182 0.67 12.31 6.13
CA CYS A 182 1.46 13.11 5.20
C CYS A 182 0.79 14.44 4.78
N GLY A 183 -0.38 14.76 5.33
CA GLY A 183 -1.10 16.02 5.10
C GLY A 183 -2.15 15.99 3.98
N VAL A 184 -2.11 15.01 3.08
CA VAL A 184 -3.08 14.90 1.97
C VAL A 184 -4.38 14.21 2.40
N PRO A 185 -5.49 14.36 1.64
CA PRO A 185 -6.72 13.61 1.78
C PRO A 185 -6.54 12.10 2.03
N SER A 186 -7.27 11.61 3.02
CA SER A 186 -7.39 10.19 3.37
C SER A 186 -8.82 9.72 3.09
N PHE A 187 -8.96 8.88 2.07
CA PHE A 187 -10.24 8.33 1.62
C PHE A 187 -10.68 7.14 2.48
N ARG A 188 -12.01 6.95 2.62
CA ARG A 188 -12.60 5.83 3.37
C ARG A 188 -13.29 4.83 2.44
N GLY A 189 -13.52 3.65 2.99
CA GLY A 189 -14.38 2.61 2.44
C GLY A 189 -14.23 1.38 3.30
N SER A 190 -14.36 0.19 2.72
CA SER A 190 -14.33 -1.07 3.44
C SER A 190 -13.34 -2.08 2.85
N ALA A 191 -13.30 -3.30 3.39
CA ALA A 191 -12.47 -4.36 2.83
C ALA A 191 -12.97 -4.73 1.43
N MET A 192 -14.31 -4.75 1.23
CA MET A 192 -14.94 -4.91 -0.08
C MET A 192 -14.50 -3.80 -1.03
N THR A 193 -14.56 -2.52 -0.61
CA THR A 193 -14.14 -1.40 -1.47
C THR A 193 -12.68 -1.51 -1.87
N LEU A 194 -11.79 -1.85 -0.93
CA LEU A 194 -10.37 -2.02 -1.21
C LEU A 194 -10.11 -3.18 -2.18
N ALA A 195 -10.85 -4.28 -2.04
CA ALA A 195 -10.81 -5.40 -2.99
C ALA A 195 -11.26 -4.95 -4.38
N THR A 196 -12.38 -4.23 -4.50
CA THR A 196 -12.88 -3.68 -5.77
C THR A 196 -11.85 -2.77 -6.44
N ILE A 197 -11.20 -1.88 -5.69
CA ILE A 197 -10.16 -0.99 -6.20
C ILE A 197 -9.03 -1.81 -6.81
N PHE A 198 -8.52 -2.81 -6.10
CA PHE A 198 -7.40 -3.61 -6.60
C PHE A 198 -7.79 -4.58 -7.72
N ALA A 199 -9.03 -5.05 -7.75
CA ALA A 199 -9.57 -5.80 -8.89
C ALA A 199 -9.43 -4.95 -10.16
N ARG A 200 -9.93 -3.70 -10.11
CA ARG A 200 -9.88 -2.73 -11.20
C ARG A 200 -8.47 -2.28 -11.56
N VAL A 201 -7.64 -1.95 -10.57
CA VAL A 201 -6.22 -1.58 -10.80
C VAL A 201 -5.46 -2.72 -11.50
N SER A 202 -5.82 -3.97 -11.24
CA SER A 202 -5.15 -5.12 -11.88
C SER A 202 -5.64 -5.46 -13.29
N SER A 203 -6.69 -4.79 -13.80
CA SER A 203 -7.35 -5.20 -15.06
C SER A 203 -7.74 -4.07 -16.00
N LEU A 204 -8.01 -2.86 -15.51
CA LEU A 204 -8.48 -1.77 -16.36
C LEU A 204 -7.30 -1.06 -17.06
N PRO A 205 -7.42 -0.71 -18.35
CA PRO A 205 -6.33 -0.12 -19.14
C PRO A 205 -5.73 1.16 -18.55
N GLU A 206 -6.55 2.00 -17.91
CA GLU A 206 -6.14 3.27 -17.29
C GLU A 206 -5.17 3.08 -16.10
N TYR A 207 -5.07 1.87 -15.55
CA TYR A 207 -4.11 1.53 -14.50
C TYR A 207 -2.97 0.63 -14.99
N ALA A 208 -2.94 0.26 -16.27
CA ALA A 208 -1.98 -0.74 -16.77
C ALA A 208 -0.52 -0.35 -16.50
N GLU A 209 -0.16 0.93 -16.68
CA GLU A 209 1.19 1.42 -16.40
C GLU A 209 1.56 1.30 -14.92
N VAL A 210 0.68 1.76 -14.01
CA VAL A 210 0.97 1.71 -12.57
C VAL A 210 0.95 0.27 -12.06
N ALA A 211 0.06 -0.57 -12.57
CA ALA A 211 -0.03 -1.97 -12.20
C ALA A 211 1.23 -2.72 -12.63
N ALA A 212 1.71 -2.49 -13.86
CA ALA A 212 2.96 -3.05 -14.34
C ALA A 212 4.16 -2.56 -13.52
N ALA A 213 4.24 -1.26 -13.23
CA ALA A 213 5.30 -0.68 -12.41
C ALA A 213 5.34 -1.26 -10.99
N VAL A 214 4.22 -1.25 -10.28
CA VAL A 214 4.10 -1.76 -8.90
C VAL A 214 4.40 -3.26 -8.84
N THR A 215 3.96 -4.03 -9.84
CA THR A 215 4.23 -5.47 -9.95
C THR A 215 5.71 -5.75 -10.24
N ARG A 216 6.34 -4.96 -11.11
CA ARG A 216 7.73 -5.16 -11.54
C ARG A 216 8.76 -4.73 -10.51
N TYR A 217 8.47 -3.70 -9.70
CA TYR A 217 9.40 -3.13 -8.73
C TYR A 217 8.88 -3.22 -7.28
N PRO A 218 8.53 -4.40 -6.77
CA PRO A 218 8.01 -4.57 -5.40
C PRO A 218 9.02 -4.11 -4.34
N SER A 219 10.32 -4.23 -4.65
CA SER A 219 11.43 -3.77 -3.83
C SER A 219 11.40 -2.27 -3.54
N LEU A 220 10.94 -1.46 -4.50
CA LEU A 220 10.80 -0.01 -4.34
C LEU A 220 9.51 0.36 -3.60
N VAL A 221 8.44 -0.42 -3.80
CA VAL A 221 7.11 -0.14 -3.22
C VAL A 221 7.06 -0.46 -1.72
N ALA A 222 7.55 -1.65 -1.37
CA ALA A 222 7.40 -2.26 -0.05
C ALA A 222 8.73 -2.60 0.64
N GLY A 223 9.86 -2.58 -0.10
CA GLY A 223 11.15 -3.06 0.41
C GLY A 223 11.24 -4.59 0.44
N ASN A 224 12.43 -5.15 0.22
CA ASN A 224 12.63 -6.60 0.09
C ASN A 224 12.49 -7.40 1.39
N LEU A 225 12.55 -6.73 2.54
CA LEU A 225 12.60 -7.39 3.84
C LEU A 225 11.25 -7.45 4.54
N ARG A 226 10.27 -6.64 4.10
CA ARG A 226 8.94 -6.61 4.69
C ARG A 226 8.06 -7.69 4.09
N GLY A 227 7.11 -8.19 4.88
CA GLY A 227 6.24 -9.28 4.46
C GLY A 227 5.42 -8.97 3.19
N ASP A 228 4.99 -7.72 3.01
CA ASP A 228 4.29 -7.28 1.80
C ASP A 228 5.20 -7.30 0.56
N GLY A 229 6.47 -6.91 0.68
CA GLY A 229 7.44 -7.00 -0.40
C GLY A 229 7.86 -8.43 -0.73
N LYS A 230 7.95 -9.30 0.30
CA LYS A 230 8.20 -10.74 0.11
C LYS A 230 7.06 -11.40 -0.65
N LEU A 231 5.80 -11.13 -0.27
CA LEU A 231 4.63 -11.62 -1.01
C LEU A 231 4.62 -11.10 -2.45
N ALA A 232 4.86 -9.80 -2.64
CA ALA A 232 4.87 -9.18 -3.97
C ALA A 232 5.91 -9.77 -4.92
N ALA A 233 7.02 -10.32 -4.41
CA ALA A 233 8.02 -11.00 -5.23
C ALA A 233 7.53 -12.32 -5.85
N TRP A 234 6.47 -12.93 -5.30
CA TRP A 234 5.91 -14.21 -5.76
C TRP A 234 4.64 -14.06 -6.59
N ILE A 235 4.00 -12.90 -6.56
CA ILE A 235 2.69 -12.67 -7.17
C ILE A 235 2.82 -11.70 -8.34
N ASN A 236 2.33 -12.11 -9.51
CA ASN A 236 2.25 -11.24 -10.67
C ASN A 236 1.00 -10.35 -10.62
N GLY A 237 1.03 -9.35 -9.75
CA GLY A 237 -0.05 -8.36 -9.66
C GLY A 237 0.24 -7.22 -8.68
N PRO A 238 -0.45 -6.07 -8.85
CA PRO A 238 -0.23 -4.90 -8.01
C PRO A 238 -0.70 -5.17 -6.58
N MET A 239 0.10 -4.78 -5.60
CA MET A 239 -0.30 -4.85 -4.20
C MET A 239 0.32 -3.75 -3.36
N LYS A 240 -0.36 -3.36 -2.28
CA LYS A 240 0.10 -2.29 -1.41
C LYS A 240 -0.47 -2.41 0.00
N VAL A 241 0.42 -2.44 0.99
CA VAL A 241 0.03 -2.25 2.39
C VAL A 241 -0.09 -0.76 2.72
N GLY A 242 -1.11 -0.40 3.49
CA GLY A 242 -1.33 0.87 4.14
C GLY A 242 -1.00 0.81 5.63
N ALA A 243 -0.83 1.98 6.25
CA ALA A 243 -0.79 2.08 7.71
C ALA A 243 -2.08 1.51 8.33
N GLN A 244 -2.03 1.16 9.62
CA GLN A 244 -3.17 0.55 10.31
C GLN A 244 -3.63 -0.76 9.66
N ALA A 245 -2.71 -1.55 9.10
CA ALA A 245 -2.97 -2.90 8.60
C ALA A 245 -4.09 -3.02 7.55
N CYS A 246 -4.15 -2.05 6.63
CA CYS A 246 -4.94 -2.13 5.41
C CYS A 246 -4.06 -2.75 4.32
N PHE A 247 -4.50 -3.76 3.59
CA PHE A 247 -3.70 -4.38 2.53
C PHE A 247 -4.59 -4.72 1.34
N GLY A 248 -4.32 -4.10 0.19
CA GLY A 248 -4.95 -4.44 -1.08
C GLY A 248 -3.99 -5.15 -2.02
N ALA A 249 -4.49 -6.13 -2.76
CA ALA A 249 -3.77 -6.84 -3.80
C ALA A 249 -4.71 -7.17 -4.97
N GLY A 250 -4.20 -7.18 -6.20
CA GLY A 250 -4.98 -7.51 -7.38
C GLY A 250 -4.23 -8.44 -8.32
N VAL A 251 -4.92 -9.41 -8.90
CA VAL A 251 -4.38 -10.38 -9.87
C VAL A 251 -5.45 -10.67 -10.91
N ARG A 252 -5.21 -10.30 -12.18
CA ARG A 252 -6.05 -10.65 -13.33
C ARG A 252 -7.56 -10.33 -13.12
N GLY A 253 -7.85 -9.15 -12.55
CA GLY A 253 -9.24 -8.73 -12.30
C GLY A 253 -9.86 -9.33 -11.03
N THR A 254 -9.12 -10.12 -10.24
CA THR A 254 -9.48 -10.49 -8.87
C THR A 254 -8.73 -9.60 -7.89
N GLY A 255 -9.45 -8.87 -7.05
CA GLY A 255 -8.91 -8.07 -5.98
C GLY A 255 -9.16 -8.69 -4.61
N ILE A 256 -8.21 -8.51 -3.71
CA ILE A 256 -8.27 -8.95 -2.31
C ILE A 256 -8.04 -7.73 -1.43
N GLY A 257 -8.97 -7.47 -0.52
CA GLY A 257 -8.90 -6.41 0.47
C GLY A 257 -8.85 -7.02 1.87
N VAL A 258 -7.78 -6.73 2.62
CA VAL A 258 -7.57 -7.21 3.99
C VAL A 258 -7.49 -6.02 4.93
N LYS A 259 -8.17 -6.13 6.07
CA LYS A 259 -8.07 -5.19 7.18
C LYS A 259 -7.94 -5.94 8.50
N ALA A 260 -6.80 -5.81 9.18
CA ALA A 260 -6.70 -6.19 10.59
C ALA A 260 -7.10 -5.01 11.49
N PHE A 261 -8.11 -5.18 12.34
CA PHE A 261 -8.63 -4.10 13.20
C PHE A 261 -7.70 -3.77 14.37
N SER A 262 -6.76 -4.66 14.71
CA SER A 262 -5.66 -4.38 15.65
C SER A 262 -4.69 -3.31 15.15
N GLY A 263 -4.69 -2.99 13.84
CA GLY A 263 -3.72 -2.09 13.22
C GLY A 263 -2.32 -2.70 13.03
N VAL A 264 -2.11 -3.97 13.42
CA VAL A 264 -0.84 -4.69 13.29
C VAL A 264 -0.63 -5.15 11.86
N GLY A 265 0.34 -4.54 11.17
CA GLY A 265 0.58 -4.80 9.74
C GLY A 265 0.96 -6.25 9.42
N GLU A 266 1.70 -6.92 10.30
CA GLU A 266 2.09 -8.33 10.12
C GLU A 266 0.88 -9.26 10.09
N ALA A 267 -0.15 -9.00 10.91
CA ALA A 267 -1.40 -9.77 10.88
C ALA A 267 -2.15 -9.62 9.55
N ALA A 268 -2.12 -8.44 8.93
CA ALA A 268 -2.68 -8.24 7.59
C ALA A 268 -1.85 -8.94 6.50
N VAL A 269 -0.52 -9.02 6.65
CA VAL A 269 0.33 -9.80 5.74
C VAL A 269 0.01 -11.29 5.86
N VAL A 270 -0.01 -11.85 7.08
CA VAL A 270 -0.38 -13.25 7.32
C VAL A 270 -1.74 -13.58 6.70
N ALA A 271 -2.74 -12.73 6.94
CA ALA A 271 -4.06 -12.92 6.37
C ALA A 271 -4.09 -12.79 4.85
N MET A 272 -3.27 -11.92 4.25
CA MET A 272 -3.15 -11.83 2.80
C MET A 272 -2.51 -13.10 2.22
N VAL A 273 -1.41 -13.59 2.78
CA VAL A 273 -0.76 -14.84 2.29
C VAL A 273 -1.73 -16.02 2.38
N GLU A 274 -2.45 -16.15 3.49
CA GLU A 274 -3.46 -17.19 3.68
C GLU A 274 -4.60 -17.06 2.65
N ALA A 275 -5.11 -15.84 2.40
CA ALA A 275 -6.15 -15.63 1.40
C ALA A 275 -5.69 -16.05 0.00
N PHE A 276 -4.46 -15.72 -0.39
CA PHE A 276 -3.87 -16.18 -1.65
C PHE A 276 -3.79 -17.72 -1.72
N ASP A 277 -3.46 -18.39 -0.61
CA ASP A 277 -3.38 -19.86 -0.57
C ASP A 277 -4.76 -20.52 -0.69
N GLN A 278 -5.76 -20.05 0.08
CA GLN A 278 -7.13 -20.57 0.02
C GLN A 278 -7.82 -20.35 -1.34
N LEU A 279 -7.40 -19.33 -2.08
CA LEU A 279 -7.84 -19.06 -3.45
C LEU A 279 -7.09 -19.89 -4.51
N GLY A 280 -6.06 -20.65 -4.12
CA GLY A 280 -5.23 -21.41 -5.05
C GLY A 280 -4.32 -20.53 -5.92
N LEU A 281 -4.01 -19.32 -5.47
CA LEU A 281 -3.20 -18.34 -6.20
C LEU A 281 -1.70 -18.43 -5.87
N LEU A 282 -1.31 -19.30 -4.92
CA LEU A 282 0.08 -19.64 -4.64
C LEU A 282 0.50 -20.93 -5.37
N SER A 283 1.67 -20.90 -6.00
CA SER A 283 2.37 -22.11 -6.45
C SER A 283 3.05 -22.80 -5.26
N ASP A 284 3.48 -24.07 -5.43
CA ASP A 284 4.21 -24.79 -4.37
C ASP A 284 5.54 -24.11 -4.01
N ALA A 285 6.22 -23.53 -5.01
CA ALA A 285 7.42 -22.73 -4.80
C ALA A 285 7.11 -21.46 -4.00
N ALA A 286 6.00 -20.77 -4.31
CA ALA A 286 5.58 -19.58 -3.57
C ALA A 286 5.19 -19.94 -2.12
N ARG A 287 4.43 -21.02 -1.89
CA ARG A 287 4.13 -21.54 -0.55
C ARG A 287 5.41 -21.79 0.25
N SER A 288 6.38 -22.47 -0.35
CA SER A 288 7.66 -22.77 0.30
C SER A 288 8.46 -21.50 0.61
N GLY A 289 8.55 -20.58 -0.35
CA GLY A 289 9.27 -19.31 -0.19
C GLY A 289 8.60 -18.33 0.78
N LEU A 290 7.29 -18.46 1.00
CA LEU A 290 6.51 -17.61 1.89
C LEU A 290 6.24 -18.24 3.25
N ALA A 291 6.70 -19.46 3.55
CA ALA A 291 6.40 -20.16 4.81
C ALA A 291 6.64 -19.28 6.07
N ALA A 292 7.79 -18.61 6.15
CA ALA A 292 8.12 -17.72 7.26
C ALA A 292 7.37 -16.38 7.26
N THR A 293 6.77 -15.99 6.13
CA THR A 293 5.91 -14.80 6.00
C THR A 293 4.45 -15.16 6.35
N ALA A 294 4.01 -16.36 6.01
CA ALA A 294 2.70 -16.91 6.33
C ALA A 294 2.58 -17.24 7.83
N ARG A 295 3.68 -17.69 8.44
CA ARG A 295 3.79 -17.99 9.87
C ARG A 295 5.02 -17.34 10.50
N PRO A 296 4.98 -16.02 10.79
CA PRO A 296 6.09 -15.32 11.41
C PRO A 296 6.45 -15.92 12.78
N VAL A 297 7.74 -16.19 12.99
CA VAL A 297 8.23 -16.78 14.23
C VAL A 297 8.22 -15.75 15.36
N VAL A 298 7.66 -16.14 16.50
CA VAL A 298 7.75 -15.38 17.75
C VAL A 298 9.03 -15.80 18.48
N LEU A 299 9.90 -14.84 18.75
CA LEU A 299 11.18 -15.08 19.44
C LEU A 299 11.10 -14.77 20.94
N GLY A 300 11.86 -15.53 21.73
CA GLY A 300 12.12 -15.30 23.15
C GLY A 300 13.59 -15.62 23.45
N GLY A 301 14.34 -14.65 23.99
CA GLY A 301 15.79 -14.82 24.19
C GLY A 301 16.57 -15.12 22.90
N GLY A 302 16.06 -14.68 21.74
CA GLY A 302 16.66 -14.96 20.42
C GLY A 302 16.35 -16.34 19.83
N ARG A 303 15.49 -17.16 20.47
CA ARG A 303 15.10 -18.49 20.00
C ARG A 303 13.61 -18.53 19.63
N PRO A 304 13.18 -19.39 18.68
CA PRO A 304 11.77 -19.64 18.42
C PRO A 304 11.06 -20.13 19.67
N VAL A 305 9.99 -19.45 20.07
CA VAL A 305 9.12 -19.85 21.20
C VAL A 305 7.65 -19.92 20.79
N GLY A 306 7.33 -19.69 19.52
CA GLY A 306 6.00 -19.78 18.97
C GLY A 306 5.92 -19.08 17.62
N GLU A 307 4.71 -18.75 17.17
CA GLU A 307 4.46 -18.16 15.87
C GLU A 307 3.15 -17.36 15.86
N MET A 308 3.03 -16.48 14.87
CA MET A 308 1.74 -15.96 14.43
C MET A 308 1.21 -16.86 13.33
N GLU A 309 -0.04 -17.31 13.42
CA GLU A 309 -0.68 -18.15 12.42
C GLU A 309 -2.03 -17.58 11.97
N PRO A 310 -2.45 -17.84 10.72
CA PRO A 310 -3.80 -17.49 10.28
C PRO A 310 -4.85 -18.34 11.00
N GLY A 311 -6.06 -17.80 11.15
CA GLY A 311 -7.16 -18.53 11.80
C GLY A 311 -8.55 -18.20 11.27
N PHE A 312 -8.65 -18.02 9.96
CA PHE A 312 -9.90 -17.85 9.24
C PHE A 312 -10.01 -18.81 8.06
N ALA A 313 -11.23 -19.08 7.63
CA ALA A 313 -11.54 -19.64 6.31
C ALA A 313 -12.39 -18.62 5.54
N LEU A 314 -12.13 -18.51 4.24
CA LEU A 314 -12.94 -17.73 3.32
C LEU A 314 -14.25 -18.47 3.04
N GLU A 315 -15.35 -17.75 3.23
CA GLU A 315 -16.70 -18.19 2.84
C GLU A 315 -16.89 -17.83 1.37
N ARG A 316 -17.02 -18.84 0.50
CA ARG A 316 -17.26 -18.63 -0.93
C ARG A 316 -18.72 -18.30 -1.18
N THR A 317 -18.99 -17.25 -1.94
CA THR A 317 -20.33 -16.98 -2.45
C THR A 317 -20.65 -18.02 -3.54
N ARG A 318 -21.88 -18.51 -3.55
CA ARG A 318 -22.37 -19.47 -4.55
C ARG A 318 -22.73 -18.77 -5.85
#